data_AF-A0A9X3ELC7-F1
#
_entry.id   AF-A0A9X3ELC7-F1
#
_cell.length_a   1.000
_cell.length_b   1.000
_cell.length_c   1.000
_cell.angle_alpha   90.00
_cell.angle_beta   90.00
_cell.angle_gamma   90.00
#
_symmetry.space_group_name_H-M   'P 1'
#
loop_
_entity.id
_entity.type
_entity.pdbx_description
1 polymer ?
#
loop_
_entity_poly.entity_id
_entity_poly.type
_entity_poly.pdbx_seq_one_letter_code
_entity_poly.pdbx_strand_id
1 'polypeptide(L)'
;MAALASCLALLAPACAARKSAPPTGLNSFGQGTRYIQKAVRSSSEGVIILPSKRAENLFDLQRLNEIAQALRPPAAACFVNRAIETMKRGKRDGEEAYVDVPEGQVKIRTRLSPDGEVLRTEVLDTGFKDPEIEPCIMEAIQGRKWIKNRSGVVQYLDVIYWVSLGDGSEDKSPQAKAELRRQQAIAAIRGKGCLERRVGAGTYPVEGLNLVDRDGNTLVSRVEPNSLPQKVQECLSVVLRDIQMPRAPNSFVRPISPQVEYTVATDGTVSFADERWISLILMEEKAAREDRLAEVDRGLGIAEPRASEEPAATPSETVEASASAGEEATPPPASEPAQDPGQAGMKLKLGGHRRSEAPK
;
A
#
# COMPACT_ATOMS: atom_id res chain seq x y z
N MET A 1 -52.07 -21.68 35.20
CA MET A 1 -50.70 -22.23 35.24
C MET A 1 -50.65 -23.42 34.30
N ALA A 2 -49.76 -23.40 33.31
CA ALA A 2 -49.38 -24.54 32.46
C ALA A 2 -48.00 -24.21 31.87
N ALA A 3 -47.17 -25.21 31.61
CA ALA A 3 -45.83 -25.02 31.09
C ALA A 3 -45.75 -25.37 29.60
N LEU A 4 -44.77 -24.80 28.90
CA LEU A 4 -43.84 -25.56 28.05
C LEU A 4 -42.66 -24.67 27.64
N ALA A 5 -41.52 -25.29 27.38
CA ALA A 5 -40.29 -24.62 26.97
C ALA A 5 -39.93 -25.00 25.53
N SER A 6 -39.14 -24.16 24.86
CA SER A 6 -38.27 -24.58 23.76
C SER A 6 -37.12 -23.59 23.61
N CYS A 7 -35.90 -24.08 23.85
CA CYS A 7 -34.69 -23.42 23.39
C CYS A 7 -34.53 -23.66 21.89
N LEU A 8 -34.05 -22.67 21.14
CA LEU A 8 -33.27 -22.94 19.94
C LEU A 8 -32.30 -21.78 19.67
N ALA A 9 -31.11 -21.90 20.25
CA ALA A 9 -30.00 -21.02 19.95
C ALA A 9 -29.48 -21.35 18.53
N LEU A 10 -29.81 -20.50 17.55
CA LEU A 10 -29.19 -20.57 16.23
C LEU A 10 -27.79 -19.98 16.31
N LEU A 11 -26.81 -20.86 16.55
CA LEU A 11 -25.40 -20.52 16.45
C LEU A 11 -25.09 -20.07 15.02
N ALA A 12 -24.78 -18.79 14.84
CA ALA A 12 -24.03 -18.32 13.68
C ALA A 12 -22.54 -18.58 13.94
N PRO A 13 -21.89 -19.57 13.30
CA PRO A 13 -20.45 -19.74 13.42
C PRO A 13 -19.76 -18.59 12.70
N ALA A 14 -19.35 -17.56 13.45
CA ALA A 14 -18.54 -16.47 12.91
C ALA A 14 -17.28 -17.06 12.25
N CYS A 15 -17.21 -16.97 10.92
CA CYS A 15 -16.13 -17.56 10.13
C CYS A 15 -14.81 -16.83 10.37
N ALA A 16 -14.12 -17.19 11.45
CA ALA A 16 -12.82 -16.65 11.80
C ALA A 16 -11.85 -16.82 10.61
N ALA A 17 -11.42 -15.69 10.05
CA ALA A 17 -10.53 -15.64 8.90
C ALA A 17 -9.19 -16.29 9.25
N ARG A 18 -9.02 -17.57 8.88
CA ARG A 18 -7.78 -18.32 9.08
C ARG A 18 -6.68 -17.69 8.23
N LYS A 19 -5.82 -16.90 8.88
CA LYS A 19 -4.59 -16.32 8.30
C LYS A 19 -3.87 -17.38 7.46
N SER A 20 -3.46 -17.02 6.25
CA SER A 20 -2.92 -17.90 5.20
C SER A 20 -1.48 -18.37 5.44
N ALA A 21 -1.11 -18.61 6.71
CA ALA A 21 0.19 -19.16 7.08
C ALA A 21 0.46 -20.49 6.32
N PRO A 22 1.65 -20.68 5.73
CA PRO A 22 1.99 -21.92 5.05
C PRO A 22 2.04 -23.08 6.06
N PRO A 23 1.51 -24.27 5.71
CA PRO A 23 1.41 -25.39 6.65
C PRO A 23 2.78 -25.95 7.03
N THR A 24 3.14 -25.85 8.31
CA THR A 24 4.33 -26.46 8.89
C THR A 24 4.20 -27.97 8.98
N GLY A 25 5.08 -28.71 8.28
CA GLY A 25 5.21 -30.16 8.35
C GLY A 25 4.75 -30.88 7.08
N LEU A 26 5.74 -31.39 6.33
CA LEU A 26 5.64 -32.42 5.27
C LEU A 26 4.45 -32.29 4.31
N ASN A 27 4.66 -31.59 3.19
CA ASN A 27 3.68 -31.51 2.12
C ASN A 27 4.09 -32.37 0.92
N SER A 28 3.33 -33.43 0.65
CA SER A 28 3.42 -34.11 -0.64
C SER A 28 3.16 -33.12 -1.78
N PHE A 29 3.70 -33.40 -2.97
CA PHE A 29 3.58 -32.52 -4.15
C PHE A 29 2.13 -32.10 -4.43
N GLY A 30 1.15 -33.00 -4.23
CA GLY A 30 -0.27 -32.68 -4.37
C GLY A 30 -0.84 -31.73 -3.30
N GLN A 31 -0.32 -31.75 -2.06
CA GLN A 31 -0.69 -30.77 -1.04
C GLN A 31 -0.09 -29.39 -1.36
N GLY A 32 1.16 -29.34 -1.84
CA GLY A 32 1.79 -28.11 -2.35
C GLY A 32 0.98 -27.48 -3.49
N THR A 33 0.62 -28.27 -4.51
CA THR A 33 -0.23 -27.80 -5.63
C THR A 33 -1.59 -27.28 -5.15
N ARG A 34 -2.24 -27.94 -4.19
CA ARG A 34 -3.51 -27.48 -3.59
C ARG A 34 -3.34 -26.18 -2.78
N TYR A 35 -2.21 -26.00 -2.08
CA TYR A 35 -1.91 -24.75 -1.39
C TYR A 35 -1.72 -23.60 -2.38
N ILE A 36 -0.95 -23.80 -3.47
CA ILE A 36 -0.78 -22.80 -4.54
C ILE A 36 -2.14 -22.43 -5.16
N GLN A 37 -2.93 -23.42 -5.58
CA GLN A 37 -4.26 -23.18 -6.15
C GLN A 37 -5.20 -22.42 -5.20
N LYS A 38 -5.07 -22.62 -3.88
CA LYS A 38 -5.80 -21.83 -2.89
C LYS A 38 -5.21 -20.43 -2.71
N ALA A 39 -3.89 -20.29 -2.67
CA ALA A 39 -3.18 -19.02 -2.51
C ALA A 39 -3.53 -18.06 -3.64
N VAL A 40 -3.41 -18.52 -4.90
CA VAL A 40 -3.78 -17.78 -6.12
C VAL A 40 -5.24 -17.30 -6.09
N ARG A 41 -6.18 -18.15 -5.64
CA ARG A 41 -7.60 -17.78 -5.47
C ARG A 41 -7.90 -16.88 -4.27
N SER A 42 -6.92 -16.54 -3.45
CA SER A 42 -7.11 -15.82 -2.17
C SER A 42 -6.24 -14.57 -2.02
N SER A 43 -5.35 -14.29 -2.98
CA SER A 43 -4.44 -13.16 -2.97
C SER A 43 -4.14 -12.78 -4.41
N SER A 44 -4.35 -11.51 -4.75
CA SER A 44 -4.14 -10.96 -6.09
C SER A 44 -2.67 -11.02 -6.55
N GLU A 45 -1.72 -11.09 -5.62
CA GLU A 45 -0.29 -11.30 -5.88
C GLU A 45 0.35 -12.23 -4.84
N GLY A 46 1.41 -12.95 -5.23
CA GLY A 46 2.32 -13.61 -4.29
C GLY A 46 3.50 -14.35 -4.91
N VAL A 47 4.48 -14.67 -4.06
CA VAL A 47 5.62 -15.56 -4.36
C VAL A 47 5.62 -16.72 -3.36
N ILE A 48 5.83 -17.95 -3.85
CA ILE A 48 6.12 -19.16 -3.08
C ILE A 48 7.40 -19.79 -3.62
N ILE A 49 8.26 -20.32 -2.76
CA ILE A 49 9.43 -21.12 -3.13
C ILE A 49 9.25 -22.54 -2.62
N LEU A 50 9.28 -23.52 -3.51
CA LEU A 50 9.21 -24.94 -3.17
C LEU A 50 10.56 -25.63 -3.42
N PRO A 51 11.24 -26.18 -2.39
CA PRO A 51 12.38 -27.05 -2.63
C PRO A 51 11.93 -28.34 -3.34
N SER A 52 12.80 -28.90 -4.18
CA SER A 52 12.58 -30.24 -4.72
C SER A 52 12.53 -31.29 -3.60
N LYS A 53 11.89 -32.45 -3.82
CA LYS A 53 11.79 -33.54 -2.81
C LYS A 53 13.14 -34.01 -2.22
N ARG A 54 14.24 -33.82 -2.94
CA ARG A 54 15.61 -34.14 -2.46
C ARG A 54 16.23 -33.02 -1.64
N ALA A 55 15.69 -31.81 -1.73
CA ALA A 55 16.18 -30.59 -1.11
C ALA A 55 15.32 -30.08 0.07
N GLU A 56 14.14 -30.65 0.29
CA GLU A 56 13.18 -30.24 1.36
C GLU A 56 13.83 -30.16 2.75
N ASN A 57 14.73 -31.10 3.08
CA ASN A 57 15.48 -31.14 4.35
C ASN A 57 16.85 -30.43 4.30
N LEU A 58 17.26 -29.89 3.15
CA LEU A 58 18.60 -29.29 2.93
C LEU A 58 18.61 -27.76 3.08
N PHE A 59 17.43 -27.15 3.06
CA PHE A 59 17.19 -25.73 3.17
C PHE A 59 16.34 -25.40 4.41
N ASP A 60 16.50 -24.19 4.92
CA ASP A 60 15.69 -23.65 6.00
C ASP A 60 14.40 -23.04 5.40
N LEU A 61 13.24 -23.67 5.69
CA LEU A 61 11.95 -23.20 5.18
C LEU A 61 11.58 -21.80 5.66
N GLN A 62 12.05 -21.35 6.83
CA GLN A 62 11.82 -19.98 7.27
C GLN A 62 12.58 -19.00 6.37
N ARG A 63 13.86 -19.27 6.12
CA ARG A 63 14.69 -18.44 5.24
C ARG A 63 14.26 -18.49 3.77
N LEU A 64 13.70 -19.61 3.30
CA LEU A 64 13.05 -19.66 1.98
C LEU A 64 11.80 -18.77 1.95
N ASN A 65 10.99 -18.71 3.02
CA ASN A 65 9.86 -17.78 3.09
C ASN A 65 10.33 -16.31 3.16
N GLU A 66 11.43 -16.02 3.85
CA GLU A 66 12.07 -14.68 3.88
C GLU A 66 12.53 -14.26 2.47
N ILE A 67 13.20 -15.15 1.72
CA ILE A 67 13.57 -14.91 0.31
C ILE A 67 12.31 -14.75 -0.57
N ALA A 68 11.25 -15.53 -0.33
CA ALA A 68 10.00 -15.41 -1.08
C ALA A 68 9.35 -14.03 -0.86
N GLN A 69 9.26 -13.53 0.38
CA GLN A 69 8.77 -12.17 0.63
C GLN A 69 9.70 -11.11 0.03
N ALA A 70 11.02 -11.31 0.08
CA ALA A 70 11.98 -10.40 -0.56
C ALA A 70 11.89 -10.41 -2.10
N LEU A 71 11.41 -11.48 -2.74
CA LEU A 71 11.16 -11.54 -4.19
C LEU A 71 9.88 -10.81 -4.63
N ARG A 72 8.93 -10.54 -3.71
CA ARG A 72 7.67 -9.88 -4.07
C ARG A 72 7.86 -8.47 -4.63
N PRO A 73 8.60 -7.53 -4.00
CA PRO A 73 8.78 -6.18 -4.56
C PRO A 73 9.37 -6.11 -5.99
N PRO A 74 10.45 -6.84 -6.35
CA PRO A 74 10.95 -6.79 -7.73
C PRO A 74 10.03 -7.51 -8.74
N ALA A 75 9.39 -8.63 -8.37
CA ALA A 75 8.42 -9.28 -9.26
C ALA A 75 7.15 -8.41 -9.46
N ALA A 76 6.69 -7.74 -8.39
CA ALA A 76 5.66 -6.71 -8.45
C ALA A 76 6.04 -5.53 -9.35
N ALA A 77 7.30 -5.10 -9.37
CA ALA A 77 7.77 -4.05 -10.27
C ALA A 77 7.72 -4.50 -11.75
N CYS A 78 8.05 -5.76 -12.06
CA CYS A 78 7.85 -6.32 -13.40
C CYS A 78 6.39 -6.20 -13.86
N PHE A 79 5.43 -6.60 -13.01
CA PHE A 79 4.01 -6.43 -13.30
C PHE A 79 3.61 -4.96 -13.46
N VAL A 80 3.98 -4.08 -12.52
CA VAL A 80 3.55 -2.67 -12.53
C VAL A 80 4.08 -1.92 -13.75
N ASN A 81 5.35 -2.14 -14.14
CA ASN A 81 5.95 -1.50 -15.30
C ASN A 81 5.30 -1.97 -16.60
N ARG A 82 5.07 -3.28 -16.76
CA ARG A 82 4.36 -3.81 -17.94
C ARG A 82 2.89 -3.41 -17.98
N ALA A 83 2.22 -3.42 -16.83
CA ALA A 83 0.82 -3.02 -16.72
C ALA A 83 0.61 -1.57 -17.17
N ILE A 84 1.49 -0.63 -16.80
CA ILE A 84 1.39 0.76 -17.24
C ILE A 84 1.76 0.97 -18.72
N GLU A 85 2.42 0.01 -19.36
CA GLU A 85 2.75 0.03 -20.79
C GLU A 85 1.64 -0.62 -21.64
N THR A 86 1.15 -1.80 -21.25
CA THR A 86 0.25 -2.63 -22.07
C THR A 86 -1.23 -2.36 -21.84
N MET A 87 -1.66 -2.10 -20.60
CA MET A 87 -3.08 -2.01 -20.26
C MET A 87 -3.78 -0.86 -20.97
N LYS A 88 -5.02 -1.10 -21.42
CA LYS A 88 -5.90 -0.09 -22.03
C LYS A 88 -7.34 -0.28 -21.56
N ARG A 89 -8.14 0.79 -21.55
CA ARG A 89 -9.60 0.67 -21.41
C ARG A 89 -10.13 -0.04 -22.66
N GLY A 90 -11.04 -0.99 -22.46
CA GLY A 90 -11.64 -1.76 -23.55
C GLY A 90 -12.92 -2.45 -23.09
N LYS A 91 -13.27 -3.57 -23.73
CA LYS A 91 -14.39 -4.40 -23.31
C LYS A 91 -13.96 -5.83 -23.06
N ARG A 92 -14.42 -6.40 -21.94
CA ARG A 92 -14.30 -7.83 -21.59
C ARG A 92 -15.72 -8.34 -21.34
N ASP A 93 -16.11 -9.40 -22.04
CA ASP A 93 -17.43 -10.05 -21.93
C ASP A 93 -18.65 -9.10 -22.09
N GLY A 94 -18.45 -7.97 -22.78
CA GLY A 94 -19.46 -6.94 -23.05
C GLY A 94 -19.37 -5.69 -22.17
N GLU A 95 -18.76 -5.80 -20.97
CA GLU A 95 -18.61 -4.71 -20.01
C GLU A 95 -17.33 -3.89 -20.22
N GLU A 96 -17.31 -2.64 -19.72
CA GLU A 96 -16.07 -1.86 -19.61
C GLU A 96 -15.11 -2.47 -18.57
N ALA A 97 -13.90 -2.77 -19.03
CA ALA A 97 -12.82 -3.36 -18.25
C ALA A 97 -11.46 -3.02 -18.89
N TYR A 98 -10.36 -3.29 -18.20
CA TYR A 98 -9.02 -3.21 -18.81
C TYR A 98 -8.72 -4.48 -19.62
N VAL A 99 -8.22 -4.25 -20.84
CA VAL A 99 -7.67 -5.28 -21.72
C VAL A 99 -6.14 -5.24 -21.67
N ASP A 100 -5.51 -6.28 -22.21
CA ASP A 100 -4.04 -6.42 -22.34
C ASP A 100 -3.25 -6.31 -21.01
N VAL A 101 -3.94 -6.61 -19.90
CA VAL A 101 -3.35 -6.70 -18.55
C VAL A 101 -2.38 -7.88 -18.49
N PRO A 102 -1.12 -7.71 -18.02
CA PRO A 102 -0.12 -8.77 -17.95
C PRO A 102 -0.32 -9.66 -16.71
N GLU A 103 -1.54 -10.15 -16.51
CA GLU A 103 -1.90 -11.10 -15.44
C GLU A 103 -1.39 -12.50 -15.78
N GLY A 104 -1.15 -13.32 -14.75
CA GLY A 104 -0.74 -14.71 -14.94
C GLY A 104 -0.09 -15.34 -13.73
N GLN A 105 0.51 -16.50 -13.98
CA GLN A 105 1.36 -17.23 -13.04
C GLN A 105 2.57 -17.79 -13.80
N VAL A 106 3.73 -17.90 -13.16
CA VAL A 106 4.90 -18.56 -13.74
C VAL A 106 5.55 -19.47 -12.70
N LYS A 107 6.07 -20.60 -13.17
CA LYS A 107 6.87 -21.53 -12.38
C LYS A 107 8.28 -21.61 -12.96
N ILE A 108 9.26 -21.09 -12.23
CA ILE A 108 10.66 -21.02 -12.66
C ILE A 108 11.49 -21.96 -11.78
N ARG A 109 12.17 -22.92 -12.40
CA ARG A 109 13.18 -23.75 -11.76
C ARG A 109 14.49 -22.98 -11.64
N THR A 110 14.94 -22.79 -10.41
CA THR A 110 16.21 -22.16 -10.07
C THR A 110 17.19 -23.24 -9.60
N ARG A 111 18.32 -23.39 -10.29
CA ARG A 111 19.41 -24.30 -9.94
C ARG A 111 20.45 -23.53 -9.13
N LEU A 112 20.68 -23.93 -7.88
CA LEU A 112 21.57 -23.24 -6.94
C LEU A 112 22.87 -24.02 -6.67
N SER A 113 23.98 -23.29 -6.58
CA SER A 113 25.24 -23.80 -6.03
C SER A 113 25.11 -24.10 -4.52
N PRO A 114 26.06 -24.84 -3.92
CA PRO A 114 26.11 -25.04 -2.46
C PRO A 114 26.13 -23.71 -1.69
N ASP A 115 26.75 -22.69 -2.27
CA ASP A 115 26.97 -21.36 -1.69
C ASP A 115 25.81 -20.37 -1.92
N GLY A 116 24.73 -20.79 -2.57
CA GLY A 116 23.55 -19.95 -2.81
C GLY A 116 23.67 -19.03 -4.04
N GLU A 117 24.51 -19.40 -5.02
CA GLU A 117 24.61 -18.70 -6.30
C GLU A 117 23.67 -19.33 -7.33
N VAL A 118 23.06 -18.51 -8.20
CA VAL A 118 22.15 -18.99 -9.26
C VAL A 118 22.97 -19.46 -10.45
N LEU A 119 22.96 -20.77 -10.71
CA LEU A 119 23.69 -21.41 -11.82
C LEU A 119 22.88 -21.46 -13.12
N ARG A 120 21.54 -21.53 -13.03
CA ARG A 120 20.59 -21.48 -14.14
C ARG A 120 19.17 -21.23 -13.62
N THR A 121 18.40 -20.46 -14.37
CA THR A 121 16.93 -20.37 -14.28
C THR A 121 16.30 -21.00 -15.53
N GLU A 122 15.10 -21.56 -15.39
CA GLU A 122 14.39 -22.27 -16.45
C GLU A 122 12.87 -22.19 -16.19
N VAL A 123 12.10 -21.69 -17.14
CA VAL A 123 10.62 -21.68 -17.04
C VAL A 123 10.11 -23.10 -17.26
N LEU A 124 9.27 -23.59 -16.34
CA LEU A 124 8.63 -24.91 -16.42
C LEU A 124 7.18 -24.85 -16.89
N ASP A 125 6.49 -23.77 -16.56
CA ASP A 125 5.06 -23.55 -16.78
C ASP A 125 4.79 -22.05 -16.69
N THR A 126 3.91 -21.52 -17.54
CA THR A 126 3.56 -20.10 -17.61
C THR A 126 2.12 -19.91 -18.08
N GLY A 127 1.44 -18.96 -17.46
CA GLY A 127 0.14 -18.44 -17.87
C GLY A 127 0.16 -16.96 -18.21
N PHE A 128 1.33 -16.32 -18.28
CA PHE A 128 1.45 -14.94 -18.74
C PHE A 128 1.27 -14.86 -20.27
N LYS A 129 0.65 -13.79 -20.73
CA LYS A 129 0.52 -13.46 -22.16
C LYS A 129 1.57 -12.47 -22.65
N ASP A 130 2.15 -11.71 -21.73
CA ASP A 130 3.20 -10.73 -22.00
C ASP A 130 4.57 -11.40 -21.88
N PRO A 131 5.35 -11.50 -22.98
CA PRO A 131 6.63 -12.20 -22.99
C PRO A 131 7.74 -11.48 -22.21
N GLU A 132 7.56 -10.22 -21.82
CA GLU A 132 8.58 -9.44 -21.09
C GLU A 132 8.51 -9.65 -19.56
N ILE A 133 7.40 -10.22 -19.05
CA ILE A 133 7.25 -10.55 -17.63
C ILE A 133 8.23 -11.64 -17.18
N GLU A 134 8.38 -12.71 -17.97
CA GLU A 134 9.21 -13.87 -17.58
C GLU A 134 10.71 -13.53 -17.48
N PRO A 135 11.34 -12.83 -18.45
CA PRO A 135 12.72 -12.37 -18.32
C PRO A 135 12.94 -11.48 -17.08
N CYS A 136 12.02 -10.54 -16.82
CA CYS A 136 12.13 -9.64 -15.67
C CYS A 136 12.08 -10.39 -14.33
N ILE A 137 11.21 -11.40 -14.19
CA ILE A 137 11.17 -12.26 -12.99
C ILE A 137 12.42 -13.15 -12.92
N MET A 138 12.93 -13.65 -14.05
CA MET A 138 14.18 -14.42 -14.09
C MET A 138 15.40 -13.57 -13.68
N GLU A 139 15.45 -12.29 -14.05
CA GLU A 139 16.47 -11.33 -13.59
C GLU A 139 16.32 -11.05 -12.09
N ALA A 140 15.09 -10.80 -11.61
CA ALA A 140 14.81 -10.62 -10.18
C ALA A 140 15.24 -11.84 -9.33
N ILE A 141 15.09 -13.06 -9.85
CA ILE A 141 15.56 -14.31 -9.23
C ILE A 141 17.10 -14.41 -9.21
N GLN A 142 17.77 -14.03 -10.30
CA GLN A 142 19.23 -14.03 -10.42
C GLN A 142 19.87 -12.96 -9.53
N GLY A 143 19.28 -11.78 -9.41
CA GLY A 143 19.70 -10.68 -8.54
C GLY A 143 19.45 -10.91 -7.04
N ARG A 144 18.94 -12.07 -6.62
CA ARG A 144 18.80 -12.41 -5.19
C ARG A 144 19.97 -13.24 -4.67
N LYS A 145 20.39 -12.91 -3.46
CA LYS A 145 21.31 -13.71 -2.63
C LYS A 145 20.54 -14.85 -1.99
N TRP A 146 20.78 -16.08 -2.42
CA TRP A 146 20.09 -17.25 -1.87
C TRP A 146 20.83 -17.80 -0.64
N ILE A 147 20.16 -18.69 0.10
CA ILE A 147 20.77 -19.39 1.23
C ILE A 147 21.70 -20.51 0.77
N LYS A 148 22.83 -20.66 1.47
CA LYS A 148 23.70 -21.84 1.35
C LYS A 148 22.93 -23.10 1.75
N ASN A 149 23.17 -24.21 1.05
CA ASN A 149 22.55 -25.49 1.38
C ASN A 149 23.50 -26.40 2.19
N ARG A 150 22.94 -27.25 3.03
CA ARG A 150 23.72 -28.05 4.01
C ARG A 150 24.45 -29.27 3.41
N SER A 151 24.35 -29.52 2.10
CA SER A 151 24.79 -30.78 1.48
C SER A 151 26.10 -30.72 0.71
N GLY A 152 26.60 -29.54 0.33
CA GLY A 152 27.72 -29.43 -0.62
C GLY A 152 27.37 -29.79 -2.08
N VAL A 153 26.11 -30.16 -2.36
CA VAL A 153 25.64 -30.56 -3.70
C VAL A 153 24.78 -29.46 -4.32
N VAL A 154 24.80 -29.34 -5.65
CA VAL A 154 23.92 -28.45 -6.42
C VAL A 154 22.45 -28.91 -6.32
N GLN A 155 21.53 -27.99 -6.06
CA GLN A 155 20.11 -28.29 -5.79
C GLN A 155 19.15 -27.48 -6.69
N TYR A 156 17.88 -27.91 -6.71
CA TYR A 156 16.79 -27.22 -7.40
C TYR A 156 15.72 -26.71 -6.43
N LEU A 157 15.34 -25.45 -6.61
CA LEU A 157 14.14 -24.82 -6.05
C LEU A 157 13.20 -24.47 -7.21
N ASP A 158 11.91 -24.75 -7.06
CA ASP A 158 10.87 -24.27 -7.97
C ASP A 158 10.26 -22.99 -7.36
N VAL A 159 10.54 -21.83 -7.95
CA VAL A 159 9.95 -20.53 -7.61
C VAL A 159 8.62 -20.38 -8.35
N ILE A 160 7.58 -19.92 -7.66
CA ILE A 160 6.24 -19.73 -8.21
C ILE A 160 5.80 -18.31 -7.89
N TYR A 161 5.50 -17.53 -8.92
CA TYR A 161 4.93 -16.20 -8.83
C TYR A 161 3.56 -16.17 -9.50
N TRP A 162 2.64 -15.39 -8.95
CA TRP A 162 1.36 -15.08 -9.59
C TRP A 162 0.96 -13.62 -9.34
N VAL A 163 0.26 -13.03 -10.30
CA VAL A 163 -0.26 -11.67 -10.20
C VAL A 163 -1.51 -11.48 -11.06
N SER A 164 -2.43 -10.68 -10.53
CA SER A 164 -3.70 -10.27 -11.10
C SER A 164 -4.13 -8.96 -10.44
N LEU A 165 -5.04 -8.22 -11.07
CA LEU A 165 -5.72 -7.09 -10.44
C LEU A 165 -6.78 -7.56 -9.43
N GLY A 166 -7.29 -8.78 -9.64
CA GLY A 166 -8.33 -9.41 -8.82
C GLY A 166 -9.75 -8.91 -9.12
N ASP A 167 -10.73 -9.57 -8.51
CA ASP A 167 -12.16 -9.38 -8.77
C ASP A 167 -12.67 -7.94 -8.50
N GLY A 168 -11.93 -7.16 -7.70
CA GLY A 168 -12.21 -5.76 -7.35
C GLY A 168 -11.27 -4.75 -8.02
N SER A 169 -10.79 -5.05 -9.24
CA SER A 169 -9.82 -4.22 -9.99
C SER A 169 -10.24 -2.75 -10.17
N GLU A 170 -11.52 -2.49 -10.45
CA GLU A 170 -12.14 -1.16 -10.38
C GLU A 170 -13.15 -1.08 -9.23
N ASP A 171 -12.96 -0.13 -8.31
CA ASP A 171 -14.02 0.26 -7.39
C ASP A 171 -15.05 1.13 -8.13
N LYS A 172 -16.08 0.49 -8.67
CA LYS A 172 -17.15 1.15 -9.43
C LYS A 172 -18.19 1.85 -8.53
N SER A 173 -17.98 1.93 -7.21
CA SER A 173 -18.93 2.51 -6.26
C SER A 173 -19.12 4.04 -6.43
N PRO A 174 -20.26 4.60 -5.99
CA PRO A 174 -20.48 6.05 -6.03
C PRO A 174 -19.47 6.84 -5.18
N GLN A 175 -18.99 6.26 -4.07
CA GLN A 175 -18.02 6.90 -3.18
C GLN A 175 -16.64 6.98 -3.84
N ALA A 176 -16.14 5.89 -4.43
CA ALA A 176 -14.89 5.89 -5.16
C ALA A 176 -14.93 6.83 -6.39
N LYS A 177 -16.06 6.89 -7.09
CA LYS A 177 -16.26 7.86 -8.19
C LYS A 177 -16.26 9.31 -7.73
N ALA A 178 -16.88 9.61 -6.58
CA ALA A 178 -16.89 10.96 -6.01
C ALA A 178 -15.49 11.40 -5.56
N GLU A 179 -14.74 10.53 -4.87
CA GLU A 179 -13.36 10.86 -4.47
C GLU A 179 -12.42 10.92 -5.68
N LEU A 180 -12.56 10.03 -6.66
CA LEU A 180 -11.80 10.12 -7.92
C LEU A 180 -12.00 11.48 -8.59
N ARG A 181 -13.24 11.97 -8.69
CA ARG A 181 -13.55 13.31 -9.24
C ARG A 181 -12.92 14.43 -8.40
N ARG A 182 -12.99 14.35 -7.07
CA ARG A 182 -12.37 15.32 -6.13
C ARG A 182 -10.86 15.38 -6.35
N GLN A 183 -10.20 14.22 -6.44
CA GLN A 183 -8.76 14.10 -6.64
C GLN A 183 -8.31 14.51 -8.06
N GLN A 184 -9.06 14.12 -9.09
CA GLN A 184 -8.88 14.60 -10.47
C GLN A 184 -8.92 16.14 -10.52
N ALA A 185 -9.89 16.76 -9.86
CA ALA A 185 -10.04 18.22 -9.83
C ALA A 185 -8.92 18.92 -9.03
N ILE A 186 -8.46 18.33 -7.91
CA ILE A 186 -7.29 18.83 -7.16
C ILE A 186 -6.00 18.74 -8.00
N ALA A 187 -5.81 17.63 -8.72
CA ALA A 187 -4.71 17.46 -9.67
C ALA A 187 -4.82 18.48 -10.82
N ALA A 188 -6.02 18.71 -11.35
CA ALA A 188 -6.25 19.64 -12.47
C ALA A 188 -5.87 21.09 -12.15
N ILE A 189 -6.03 21.55 -10.90
CA ILE A 189 -5.53 22.86 -10.44
C ILE A 189 -4.00 22.95 -10.66
N ARG A 190 -3.25 21.92 -10.28
CA ARG A 190 -1.78 21.85 -10.49
C ARG A 190 -1.44 21.70 -11.98
N GLY A 191 -2.26 20.93 -12.71
CA GLY A 191 -2.10 20.63 -14.13
C GLY A 191 -2.19 21.85 -15.06
N LYS A 192 -2.87 22.93 -14.64
CA LYS A 192 -2.88 24.21 -15.38
C LYS A 192 -1.47 24.68 -15.76
N GLY A 193 -0.52 24.65 -14.82
CA GLY A 193 0.87 25.05 -15.03
C GLY A 193 1.65 24.18 -16.03
N CYS A 194 1.11 23.01 -16.41
CA CYS A 194 1.65 22.19 -17.48
C CYS A 194 1.20 22.67 -18.88
N LEU A 195 0.05 23.32 -19.00
CA LEU A 195 -0.51 23.83 -20.27
C LEU A 195 -0.25 25.34 -20.47
N GLU A 196 -0.24 26.13 -19.40
CA GLU A 196 -0.08 27.59 -19.44
C GLU A 196 1.11 28.02 -20.31
N ARG A 197 0.83 28.81 -21.36
CA ARG A 197 1.81 29.34 -22.34
C ARG A 197 2.62 28.25 -23.08
N ARG A 198 2.21 26.98 -23.02
CA ARG A 198 2.89 25.83 -23.64
C ARG A 198 2.08 25.18 -24.77
N VAL A 199 0.79 25.46 -24.85
CA VAL A 199 -0.11 25.03 -25.94
C VAL A 199 -0.95 26.20 -26.46
N GLY A 200 -1.50 26.04 -27.66
CA GLY A 200 -2.41 27.03 -28.25
C GLY A 200 -3.82 26.98 -27.63
N ALA A 201 -4.64 27.98 -27.94
CA ALA A 201 -6.05 28.00 -27.53
C ALA A 201 -6.82 26.81 -28.12
N GLY A 202 -7.73 26.23 -27.34
CA GLY A 202 -8.48 25.02 -27.70
C GLY A 202 -8.85 24.18 -26.47
N THR A 203 -9.56 23.08 -26.73
CA THR A 203 -10.00 22.12 -25.70
C THR A 203 -9.19 20.83 -25.82
N TYR A 204 -8.68 20.34 -24.70
CA TYR A 204 -7.76 19.21 -24.61
C TYR A 204 -8.30 18.19 -23.60
N PRO A 205 -8.92 17.08 -24.05
CA PRO A 205 -9.20 15.95 -23.19
C PRO A 205 -7.88 15.26 -22.82
N VAL A 206 -7.62 15.17 -21.52
CA VAL A 206 -6.50 14.44 -20.93
C VAL A 206 -7.06 13.21 -20.23
N GLU A 207 -6.96 12.07 -20.90
CA GLU A 207 -7.15 10.77 -20.27
C GLU A 207 -5.80 10.25 -19.78
N GLY A 208 -5.82 9.41 -18.76
CA GLY A 208 -4.65 8.68 -18.30
C GLY A 208 -5.01 7.36 -17.64
N LEU A 209 -3.97 6.62 -17.28
CA LEU A 209 -4.03 5.40 -16.50
C LEU A 209 -3.11 5.58 -15.29
N ASN A 210 -3.66 5.42 -14.09
CA ASN A 210 -2.88 5.34 -12.84
C ASN A 210 -3.00 3.93 -12.28
N LEU A 211 -1.87 3.38 -11.82
CA LEU A 211 -1.87 2.13 -11.04
C LEU A 211 -1.71 2.47 -9.56
N VAL A 212 -2.75 2.20 -8.78
CA VAL A 212 -2.85 2.55 -7.36
C VAL A 212 -2.62 1.32 -6.48
N ASP A 213 -1.89 1.48 -5.38
CA ASP A 213 -1.67 0.39 -4.43
C ASP A 213 -2.89 0.10 -3.52
N ARG A 214 -2.70 -0.83 -2.57
CA ARG A 214 -3.68 -1.20 -1.55
C ARG A 214 -4.01 -0.07 -0.58
N ASP A 215 -3.09 0.86 -0.36
CA ASP A 215 -3.14 1.86 0.70
C ASP A 215 -3.73 3.20 0.21
N GLY A 216 -3.66 3.45 -1.10
CA GLY A 216 -4.27 4.59 -1.78
C GLY A 216 -3.33 5.34 -2.73
N ASN A 217 -2.04 5.00 -2.78
CA ASN A 217 -1.02 5.77 -3.46
C ASN A 217 -0.91 5.38 -4.94
N THR A 218 -0.84 6.35 -5.86
CA THR A 218 -0.51 6.06 -7.26
C THR A 218 0.97 5.68 -7.39
N LEU A 219 1.23 4.40 -7.67
CA LEU A 219 2.57 3.86 -7.90
C LEU A 219 3.20 4.47 -9.16
N VAL A 220 2.44 4.49 -10.26
CA VAL A 220 2.86 5.00 -11.57
C VAL A 220 1.66 5.54 -12.35
N SER A 221 1.89 6.53 -13.21
CA SER A 221 0.87 7.20 -14.03
C SER A 221 1.35 7.33 -15.48
N ARG A 222 0.41 7.18 -16.42
CA ARG A 222 0.55 7.42 -17.86
C ARG A 222 -0.56 8.38 -18.30
N VAL A 223 -0.23 9.34 -19.15
CA VAL A 223 -1.22 10.09 -19.95
C VAL A 223 -1.40 9.35 -21.27
N GLU A 224 -2.64 9.13 -21.70
CA GLU A 224 -2.92 8.47 -22.98
C GLU A 224 -2.48 9.37 -24.15
N PRO A 225 -1.95 8.81 -25.26
CA PRO A 225 -1.45 9.61 -26.38
C PRO A 225 -2.53 10.52 -26.98
N ASN A 226 -2.33 11.84 -26.84
CA ASN A 226 -3.25 12.87 -27.33
C ASN A 226 -2.52 13.98 -28.11
N SER A 227 -3.23 15.06 -28.44
CA SER A 227 -2.71 16.19 -29.22
C SER A 227 -1.74 17.11 -28.48
N LEU A 228 -1.48 16.90 -27.18
CA LEU A 228 -0.55 17.72 -26.40
C LEU A 228 0.91 17.38 -26.73
N PRO A 229 1.84 18.35 -26.71
CA PRO A 229 3.27 18.07 -26.83
C PRO A 229 3.76 17.13 -25.72
N GLN A 230 4.72 16.25 -26.02
CA GLN A 230 5.24 15.25 -25.07
C GLN A 230 5.65 15.85 -23.72
N LYS A 231 6.34 17.00 -23.70
CA LYS A 231 6.73 17.71 -22.46
C LYS A 231 5.55 18.19 -21.59
N VAL A 232 4.37 18.34 -22.18
CA VAL A 232 3.12 18.65 -21.48
C VAL A 232 2.50 17.36 -20.93
N GLN A 233 2.51 16.27 -21.71
CA GLN A 233 2.07 14.94 -21.25
C GLN A 233 2.93 14.44 -20.06
N GLU A 234 4.25 14.61 -20.12
CA GLU A 234 5.20 14.28 -19.04
C GLU A 234 4.96 15.11 -17.76
N CYS A 235 4.63 16.39 -17.92
CA CYS A 235 4.26 17.25 -16.79
C CYS A 235 2.92 16.82 -16.18
N LEU A 236 1.95 16.45 -17.02
CA LEU A 236 0.63 16.00 -16.60
C LEU A 236 0.67 14.60 -15.95
N SER A 237 1.52 13.66 -16.37
CA SER A 237 1.62 12.36 -15.70
C SER A 237 2.23 12.47 -14.30
N VAL A 238 3.17 13.41 -14.08
CA VAL A 238 3.64 13.76 -12.72
C VAL A 238 2.49 14.31 -11.86
N VAL A 239 1.68 15.22 -12.40
CA VAL A 239 0.52 15.80 -11.68
C VAL A 239 -0.58 14.76 -11.41
N LEU A 240 -0.89 13.88 -12.37
CA LEU A 240 -1.88 12.81 -12.18
C LEU A 240 -1.40 11.77 -11.17
N ARG A 241 -0.08 11.61 -10.96
CA ARG A 241 0.48 10.76 -9.90
C ARG A 241 0.19 11.26 -8.49
N ASP A 242 -0.18 12.53 -8.30
CA ASP A 242 -0.58 13.06 -6.99
C ASP A 242 -1.96 12.55 -6.53
N ILE A 243 -2.75 11.89 -7.40
CA ILE A 243 -4.07 11.35 -7.08
C ILE A 243 -3.96 10.23 -6.03
N GLN A 244 -4.67 10.41 -4.92
CA GLN A 244 -4.76 9.45 -3.81
C GLN A 244 -6.19 8.91 -3.68
N MET A 245 -6.35 7.59 -3.73
CA MET A 245 -7.66 6.93 -3.62
C MET A 245 -7.89 6.33 -2.22
N PRO A 246 -9.13 6.03 -1.83
CA PRO A 246 -9.41 5.28 -0.61
C PRO A 246 -8.69 3.92 -0.57
N ARG A 247 -8.25 3.52 0.63
CA ARG A 247 -7.57 2.26 0.93
C ARG A 247 -8.44 1.04 0.58
N ALA A 248 -7.88 0.09 -0.16
CA ALA A 248 -8.49 -1.20 -0.46
C ALA A 248 -7.53 -2.35 -0.11
N PRO A 249 -7.61 -2.94 1.10
CA PRO A 249 -6.60 -3.88 1.60
C PRO A 249 -6.56 -5.23 0.86
N ASN A 250 -7.57 -5.54 0.05
CA ASN A 250 -7.71 -6.81 -0.67
C ASN A 250 -7.13 -6.77 -2.11
N SER A 251 -6.93 -5.58 -2.67
CA SER A 251 -6.31 -5.39 -3.99
C SER A 251 -4.80 -5.21 -3.86
N PHE A 252 -4.01 -5.92 -4.65
CA PHE A 252 -2.58 -5.67 -4.79
C PHE A 252 -2.32 -4.34 -5.53
N VAL A 253 -2.93 -4.18 -6.72
CA VAL A 253 -2.92 -2.98 -7.56
C VAL A 253 -4.31 -2.78 -8.14
N ARG A 254 -4.78 -1.53 -8.21
CA ARG A 254 -6.02 -1.11 -8.88
C ARG A 254 -5.71 -0.11 -9.98
N PRO A 255 -6.08 -0.35 -11.25
CA PRO A 255 -6.13 0.71 -12.24
C PRO A 255 -7.26 1.70 -11.94
N ILE A 256 -6.98 2.99 -12.10
CA ILE A 256 -8.00 4.04 -12.24
C ILE A 256 -7.72 4.82 -13.52
N SER A 257 -8.77 5.32 -14.17
CA SER A 257 -8.65 6.18 -15.34
C SER A 257 -8.92 7.64 -14.96
N PRO A 258 -7.91 8.47 -14.63
CA PRO A 258 -8.08 9.91 -14.56
C PRO A 258 -8.53 10.47 -15.92
N GLN A 259 -9.55 11.34 -15.90
CA GLN A 259 -10.01 12.09 -17.07
C GLN A 259 -10.19 13.55 -16.65
N VAL A 260 -9.58 14.49 -17.38
CA VAL A 260 -9.69 15.94 -17.16
C VAL A 260 -9.79 16.64 -18.52
N GLU A 261 -10.82 17.47 -18.70
CA GLU A 261 -10.98 18.31 -19.87
C GLU A 261 -10.48 19.74 -19.56
N TYR A 262 -9.36 20.13 -20.18
CA TYR A 262 -8.82 21.47 -20.08
C TYR A 262 -9.28 22.33 -21.26
N THR A 263 -9.68 23.57 -21.01
CA THR A 263 -9.92 24.59 -22.03
C THR A 263 -8.90 25.72 -21.86
N VAL A 264 -8.15 25.99 -22.93
CA VAL A 264 -7.17 27.07 -23.01
C VAL A 264 -7.76 28.17 -23.88
N ALA A 265 -7.88 29.38 -23.33
CA ALA A 265 -8.44 30.53 -24.03
C ALA A 265 -7.39 31.27 -24.88
N THR A 266 -7.83 32.22 -25.71
CA THR A 266 -6.98 32.99 -26.64
C THR A 266 -5.98 33.92 -25.96
N ASP A 267 -6.17 34.23 -24.67
CA ASP A 267 -5.22 34.96 -23.83
C ASP A 267 -4.19 34.05 -23.14
N GLY A 268 -4.29 32.73 -23.33
CA GLY A 268 -3.44 31.72 -22.70
C GLY A 268 -3.87 31.32 -21.28
N THR A 269 -5.02 31.79 -20.78
CA THR A 269 -5.58 31.31 -19.52
C THR A 269 -6.10 29.87 -19.67
N VAL A 270 -5.94 29.06 -18.63
CA VAL A 270 -6.35 27.65 -18.60
C VAL A 270 -7.45 27.46 -17.57
N SER A 271 -8.50 26.74 -17.94
CA SER A 271 -9.61 26.34 -17.06
C SER A 271 -9.99 24.88 -17.28
N PHE A 272 -10.77 24.29 -16.36
CA PHE A 272 -11.30 22.94 -16.51
C PHE A 272 -12.73 22.85 -15.94
N ALA A 273 -13.52 21.88 -16.41
CA ALA A 273 -14.97 21.82 -16.14
C ALA A 273 -15.36 21.88 -14.65
N ASP A 274 -14.62 21.18 -13.80
CA ASP A 274 -14.88 21.05 -12.36
C ASP A 274 -14.28 22.15 -11.48
N GLU A 275 -13.61 23.14 -12.07
CA GLU A 275 -12.82 24.16 -11.35
C GLU A 275 -13.63 24.92 -10.30
N ARG A 276 -14.84 25.36 -10.64
CA ARG A 276 -15.71 26.10 -9.71
C ARG A 276 -16.20 25.22 -8.56
N TRP A 277 -16.47 23.94 -8.84
CA TRP A 277 -16.97 22.98 -7.86
C TRP A 277 -15.88 22.64 -6.82
N ILE A 278 -14.68 22.30 -7.27
CA ILE A 278 -13.57 22.00 -6.34
C ILE A 278 -13.10 23.24 -5.57
N SER A 279 -13.17 24.43 -6.19
CA SER A 279 -12.84 25.68 -5.49
C SER A 279 -13.77 25.96 -4.31
N LEU A 280 -15.08 25.71 -4.46
CA LEU A 280 -16.04 25.85 -3.35
C LEU A 280 -15.76 24.84 -2.23
N ILE A 281 -15.56 23.57 -2.56
CA ILE A 281 -15.22 22.52 -1.57
C ILE A 281 -13.94 22.88 -0.81
N LEU A 282 -12.89 23.36 -1.49
CA LEU A 282 -11.63 23.74 -0.84
C LEU A 282 -11.76 25.01 0.02
N MET A 283 -12.70 25.91 -0.27
CA MET A 283 -13.04 27.04 0.60
C MET A 283 -13.82 26.58 1.85
N GLU A 284 -14.79 25.69 1.69
CA GLU A 284 -15.56 25.10 2.81
C GLU A 284 -14.65 24.26 3.73
N GLU A 285 -13.79 23.40 3.16
CA GLU A 285 -12.79 22.62 3.91
C GLU A 285 -11.74 23.50 4.61
N LYS A 286 -11.47 24.71 4.09
CA LYS A 286 -10.59 25.69 4.71
C LYS A 286 -11.30 26.39 5.88
N ALA A 287 -12.50 26.94 5.66
CA ALA A 287 -13.29 27.60 6.71
C ALA A 287 -13.53 26.64 7.89
N ALA A 288 -14.03 25.43 7.61
CA ALA A 288 -14.26 24.39 8.62
C ALA A 288 -12.98 23.84 9.27
N ARG A 289 -11.78 24.26 8.84
CA ARG A 289 -10.49 24.00 9.50
C ARG A 289 -10.07 25.19 10.35
N GLU A 290 -10.26 26.41 9.86
CA GLU A 290 -10.03 27.65 10.61
C GLU A 290 -10.96 27.74 11.82
N ASP A 291 -12.24 27.36 11.69
CA ASP A 291 -13.20 27.24 12.79
C ASP A 291 -12.72 26.25 13.88
N ARG A 292 -12.24 25.07 13.46
CA ARG A 292 -11.71 24.04 14.37
C ARG A 292 -10.42 24.47 15.07
N LEU A 293 -9.54 25.18 14.37
CA LEU A 293 -8.34 25.77 14.97
C LEU A 293 -8.72 26.85 15.98
N ALA A 294 -9.68 27.72 15.66
CA ALA A 294 -10.20 28.74 16.57
C ALA A 294 -10.97 28.13 17.77
N GLU A 295 -11.61 26.98 17.62
CA GLU A 295 -12.19 26.21 18.74
C GLU A 295 -11.11 25.64 19.66
N VAL A 296 -10.04 25.05 19.11
CA VAL A 296 -8.89 24.56 19.89
C VAL A 296 -8.18 25.71 20.61
N ASP A 297 -7.97 26.84 19.95
CA ASP A 297 -7.33 28.03 20.52
C ASP A 297 -8.13 28.61 21.70
N ARG A 298 -9.45 28.80 21.52
CA ARG A 298 -10.38 29.16 22.61
C ARG A 298 -10.42 28.12 23.74
N GLY A 299 -10.30 26.83 23.40
CA GLY A 299 -10.25 25.72 24.37
C GLY A 299 -8.93 25.61 25.14
N LEU A 300 -7.83 26.12 24.59
CA LEU A 300 -6.51 26.16 25.24
C LEU A 300 -6.34 27.31 26.22
N GLY A 301 -7.29 28.27 26.25
CA GLY A 301 -7.45 29.19 27.36
C GLY A 301 -6.26 30.13 27.61
N ILE A 302 -5.57 30.56 26.54
CA ILE A 302 -4.67 31.71 26.63
C ILE A 302 -5.53 32.94 26.93
N ALA A 303 -5.64 33.28 28.23
CA ALA A 303 -6.38 34.45 28.67
C ALA A 303 -5.78 35.70 28.01
N GLU A 304 -6.63 36.49 27.36
CA GLU A 304 -6.21 37.79 26.82
C GLU A 304 -5.52 38.61 27.92
N PRO A 305 -4.30 39.13 27.70
CA PRO A 305 -3.67 39.99 28.67
C PRO A 305 -4.52 41.26 28.81
N ARG A 306 -5.24 41.37 29.93
CA ARG A 306 -6.15 42.48 30.23
C ARG A 306 -5.48 43.81 29.90
N ALA A 307 -6.09 44.54 28.97
CA ALA A 307 -5.79 45.94 28.74
C ALA A 307 -5.77 46.67 30.09
N SER A 308 -4.62 47.25 30.40
CA SER A 308 -4.32 47.99 31.62
C SER A 308 -3.68 49.30 31.19
N GLU A 309 -3.98 50.38 31.91
CA GLU A 309 -3.88 51.75 31.39
C GLU A 309 -2.45 52.35 31.42
N GLU A 310 -2.35 53.64 31.09
CA GLU A 310 -1.16 54.40 30.69
C GLU A 310 0.06 54.38 31.64
N PRO A 311 1.28 54.67 31.13
CA PRO A 311 2.53 54.56 31.89
C PRO A 311 2.81 55.75 32.81
N ALA A 312 3.37 55.47 33.99
CA ALA A 312 3.92 56.47 34.92
C ALA A 312 5.30 56.06 35.46
N ALA A 313 6.13 57.06 35.79
CA ALA A 313 7.58 56.93 35.93
C ALA A 313 8.10 56.34 37.26
N THR A 314 9.28 55.71 37.18
CA THR A 314 10.31 55.55 38.24
C THR A 314 10.81 56.92 38.76
N PRO A 315 11.46 57.06 39.96
CA PRO A 315 12.67 56.30 40.35
C PRO A 315 12.99 56.05 41.86
N SER A 316 14.04 55.23 42.12
CA SER A 316 15.00 55.27 43.26
C SER A 316 14.52 55.07 44.73
N GLU A 317 15.31 54.58 45.70
CA GLU A 317 16.68 54.00 45.74
C GLU A 317 16.95 53.17 47.03
N THR A 318 17.80 52.13 46.96
CA THR A 318 18.54 51.46 48.09
C THR A 318 17.69 50.82 49.23
N VAL A 319 18.17 49.99 50.19
CA VAL A 319 19.51 49.58 50.70
C VAL A 319 19.56 48.04 50.94
N GLU A 320 20.73 47.51 51.31
CA GLU A 320 21.19 46.15 51.69
C GLU A 320 20.33 45.43 52.80
N ALA A 321 20.52 44.16 53.23
CA ALA A 321 21.62 43.17 53.07
C ALA A 321 21.21 41.69 53.39
N SER A 322 22.13 40.75 53.09
CA SER A 322 22.45 39.49 53.85
C SER A 322 21.65 38.16 53.74
N ALA A 323 22.44 37.08 53.52
CA ALA A 323 22.41 35.75 54.16
C ALA A 323 21.58 34.54 53.61
N SER A 324 22.20 33.81 52.67
CA SER A 324 22.67 32.40 52.84
C SER A 324 21.75 31.15 52.71
N ALA A 325 22.28 30.16 51.96
CA ALA A 325 22.05 28.69 51.98
C ALA A 325 20.90 28.03 51.16
N GLY A 326 21.16 26.79 50.69
CA GLY A 326 20.36 25.96 49.75
C GLY A 326 20.81 26.18 48.29
N GLU A 327 21.31 25.21 47.49
CA GLU A 327 20.79 23.88 47.07
C GLU A 327 19.49 23.97 46.23
N GLU A 328 19.37 23.36 45.04
CA GLU A 328 20.34 22.70 44.13
C GLU A 328 19.80 22.80 42.68
N ALA A 329 20.64 22.66 41.66
CA ALA A 329 20.27 22.91 40.25
C ALA A 329 19.64 21.68 39.55
N THR A 330 18.31 21.58 39.53
CA THR A 330 17.57 20.52 38.83
C THR A 330 17.46 20.79 37.31
N PRO A 331 18.02 19.94 36.42
CA PRO A 331 17.84 20.05 34.98
C PRO A 331 16.44 19.57 34.53
N PRO A 332 15.95 19.99 33.35
CA PRO A 332 14.68 19.49 32.81
C PRO A 332 14.76 17.98 32.49
N PRO A 333 13.67 17.22 32.68
CA PRO A 333 13.65 15.78 32.43
C PRO A 333 13.84 15.47 30.94
N ALA A 334 14.63 14.43 30.65
CA ALA A 334 14.88 13.97 29.28
C ALA A 334 13.65 13.31 28.65
N SER A 335 13.57 13.38 27.32
CA SER A 335 12.52 12.76 26.52
C SER A 335 12.44 11.24 26.72
N GLU A 336 11.24 10.72 27.03
CA GLU A 336 10.98 9.28 26.99
C GLU A 336 11.10 8.75 25.54
N PRO A 337 11.84 7.66 25.29
CA PRO A 337 11.83 7.01 23.99
C PRO A 337 10.52 6.23 23.81
N ALA A 338 9.76 6.56 22.76
CA ALA A 338 8.52 5.86 22.42
C ALA A 338 8.78 4.35 22.23
N GLN A 339 8.14 3.52 23.06
CA GLN A 339 8.41 2.08 23.10
C GLN A 339 7.80 1.34 21.91
N ASP A 340 8.60 0.49 21.27
CA ASP A 340 8.18 -0.46 20.25
C ASP A 340 7.21 -1.51 20.85
N PRO A 341 5.95 -1.62 20.38
CA PRO A 341 4.98 -2.59 20.88
C PRO A 341 5.28 -4.05 20.45
N GLY A 342 6.41 -4.32 19.80
CA GLY A 342 6.76 -5.62 19.21
C GLY A 342 7.24 -6.72 20.17
N GLN A 343 7.68 -6.41 21.41
CA GLN A 343 8.31 -7.43 22.29
C GLN A 343 7.91 -7.35 23.78
N ALA A 344 6.90 -8.14 24.19
CA ALA A 344 6.59 -8.41 25.59
C ALA A 344 6.16 -9.88 25.82
N GLY A 345 7.10 -10.83 25.69
CA GLY A 345 6.84 -12.26 25.85
C GLY A 345 6.66 -12.72 27.31
N MET A 346 5.52 -12.40 27.93
CA MET A 346 5.24 -12.81 29.33
C MET A 346 4.97 -14.31 29.46
N LYS A 347 5.88 -15.03 30.12
CA LYS A 347 5.71 -16.44 30.50
C LYS A 347 5.02 -16.54 31.86
N LEU A 348 3.78 -17.00 31.92
CA LEU A 348 3.16 -17.48 33.15
C LEU A 348 3.34 -19.01 33.27
N LYS A 349 3.77 -19.48 34.45
CA LYS A 349 4.13 -20.90 34.65
C LYS A 349 3.90 -21.35 36.10
N LEU A 350 3.03 -22.35 36.28
CA LEU A 350 2.81 -23.16 37.51
C LEU A 350 2.21 -22.37 38.70
N GLY A 351 1.37 -22.92 39.58
CA GLY A 351 0.67 -24.22 39.69
C GLY A 351 -0.20 -24.17 40.98
N GLY A 352 -1.05 -25.13 41.36
CA GLY A 352 -1.43 -26.43 40.79
C GLY A 352 -1.72 -27.45 41.93
N HIS A 353 -2.73 -28.32 41.82
CA HIS A 353 -2.99 -29.37 42.82
C HIS A 353 -3.39 -30.74 42.23
N ARG A 354 -3.07 -31.81 42.97
CA ARG A 354 -3.50 -33.22 42.80
C ARG A 354 -4.88 -33.40 43.50
N ARG A 355 -5.64 -34.52 43.50
CA ARG A 355 -5.48 -35.97 43.16
C ARG A 355 -6.91 -36.59 43.16
N SER A 356 -7.31 -37.68 42.49
CA SER A 356 -6.75 -38.39 41.32
C SER A 356 -7.83 -38.58 40.21
N GLU A 357 -8.53 -39.68 39.84
CA GLU A 357 -8.51 -41.16 40.05
C GLU A 357 -9.05 -41.90 38.81
N ALA A 358 -8.87 -43.23 38.74
CA ALA A 358 -9.31 -44.13 37.66
C ALA A 358 -9.52 -45.56 38.24
N PRO A 359 -10.15 -46.54 37.54
CA PRO A 359 -10.70 -46.50 36.18
C PRO A 359 -12.14 -47.04 36.05
N LYS A 360 -12.76 -46.83 34.87
CA LYS A 360 -13.37 -47.91 34.05
C LYS A 360 -13.69 -47.42 32.64
#